data_AF-A0A2S6U1P5-F1
#
_entry.id   AF-A0A2S6U1P5-F1
#
_cell.length_a   1.000
_cell.length_b   1.000
_cell.length_c   1.000
_cell.angle_alpha   90.00
_cell.angle_beta   90.00
_cell.angle_gamma   90.00
#
_symmetry.space_group_name_H-M   'P 1'
#
loop_
_entity.id
_entity.type
_entity.pdbx_description
1 polymer ?
#
loop_
_entity_poly.entity_id
_entity_poly.type
_entity_poly.pdbx_seq_one_letter_code
_entity_poly.pdbx_strand_id
1 'polypeptide(L)'
;NSVTAVLMNGGSDPAALLDYCEKKCGVVLGIAIGELDGRAFRIAHMGHVNAPTILGILGTIEFAMQAVGISHGKGGAQAAIDWLGQSVPA
;
A
#
# COMPACT_ATOMS: atom_id res chain seq x y z
N ASN A 1 -5.98 15.08 4.08
CA ASN A 1 -5.59 14.15 5.16
C ASN A 1 -6.58 13.02 5.23
N SER A 2 -6.24 11.89 4.62
CA SER A 2 -7.12 10.74 4.55
C SER A 2 -6.30 9.44 4.69
N VAL A 3 -7.00 8.32 4.68
CA VAL A 3 -6.46 6.96 4.65
C VAL A 3 -7.20 6.19 3.55
N THR A 4 -6.51 5.29 2.86
CA THR A 4 -7.13 4.39 1.88
C THR A 4 -7.19 2.98 2.46
N ALA A 5 -8.38 2.40 2.59
CA ALA A 5 -8.54 0.99 2.90
C ALA A 5 -8.46 0.15 1.61
N VAL A 6 -7.61 -0.87 1.62
CA VAL A 6 -7.41 -1.79 0.50
C VAL A 6 -7.91 -3.16 0.93
N LEU A 7 -9.03 -3.59 0.34
CA LEU A 7 -9.61 -4.92 0.55
C LEU A 7 -8.78 -5.96 -0.22
N MET A 8 -8.38 -7.02 0.46
CA MET A 8 -7.68 -8.14 -0.16
C MET A 8 -8.63 -8.93 -1.07
N ASN A 9 -8.11 -9.49 -2.16
CA ASN A 9 -8.92 -10.30 -3.07
C ASN A 9 -9.55 -11.49 -2.31
N GLY A 10 -10.86 -11.66 -2.46
CA GLY A 10 -11.62 -12.68 -1.71
C GLY A 10 -11.63 -12.50 -0.18
N GLY A 11 -11.17 -11.36 0.33
CA GLY A 11 -11.05 -11.10 1.77
C GLY A 11 -9.94 -11.90 2.45
N SER A 12 -8.89 -12.29 1.73
CA SER A 12 -7.76 -13.01 2.33
C SER A 12 -7.03 -12.17 3.38
N ASP A 13 -6.39 -12.83 4.34
CA ASP A 13 -5.68 -12.15 5.42
C ASP A 13 -4.42 -11.41 4.91
N PRO A 14 -4.29 -10.08 5.14
CA PRO A 14 -3.09 -9.32 4.79
C PRO A 14 -1.91 -9.52 5.76
N ALA A 15 -2.03 -10.30 6.84
CA ALA A 15 -1.02 -10.42 7.90
C ALA A 15 0.39 -10.67 7.38
N ALA A 16 0.58 -11.58 6.41
CA ALA A 16 1.90 -11.85 5.83
C ALA A 16 2.51 -10.62 5.12
N LEU A 17 1.69 -9.82 4.44
CA LEU A 17 2.12 -8.58 3.80
C LEU A 17 2.51 -7.53 4.85
N LEU A 18 1.68 -7.36 5.89
CA LEU A 18 1.93 -6.43 6.99
C LEU A 18 3.26 -6.76 7.68
N ASP A 19 3.44 -8.02 8.06
CA ASP A 19 4.63 -8.53 8.73
C ASP A 19 5.89 -8.31 7.88
N TYR A 20 5.82 -8.57 6.57
CA TYR A 20 6.96 -8.41 5.69
C TYR A 20 7.34 -6.93 5.53
N CYS A 21 6.35 -6.06 5.27
CA CYS A 21 6.57 -4.62 5.15
C CYS A 21 7.22 -4.04 6.42
N GLU A 22 6.73 -4.41 7.60
CA GLU A 22 7.27 -3.91 8.86
C GLU A 22 8.68 -4.47 9.12
N LYS A 23 8.83 -5.80 9.10
CA LYS A 23 10.05 -6.47 9.58
C LYS A 23 11.20 -6.43 8.57
N LYS A 24 10.91 -6.27 7.27
CA LYS A 24 11.92 -6.31 6.20
C LYS A 24 12.10 -4.99 5.46
N CYS A 25 11.07 -4.14 5.42
CA CYS A 25 11.09 -2.93 4.60
C CYS A 25 11.04 -1.64 5.42
N GLY A 26 10.75 -1.71 6.72
CA GLY A 26 10.59 -0.51 7.55
C GLY A 26 9.34 0.30 7.20
N VAL A 27 8.33 -0.32 6.59
CA VAL A 27 7.04 0.29 6.24
C VAL A 27 5.94 -0.32 7.09
N VAL A 28 5.26 0.49 7.88
CA VAL A 28 4.10 0.05 8.68
C VAL A 28 2.82 0.42 7.95
N LEU A 29 2.05 -0.60 7.57
CA LEU A 29 0.71 -0.46 7.03
C LEU A 29 -0.32 -0.61 8.16
N GLY A 30 -1.40 0.16 8.12
CA GLY A 30 -2.43 0.07 9.15
C GLY A 30 -3.28 -1.19 8.98
N ILE A 31 -3.64 -1.86 10.08
CA ILE A 31 -4.67 -2.91 10.05
C ILE A 31 -6.04 -2.33 9.74
N ALA A 32 -6.91 -3.06 9.07
CA ALA A 32 -8.33 -2.74 9.05
C ALA A 32 -8.99 -2.99 10.41
N ILE A 33 -10.18 -2.43 10.62
CA ILE A 33 -10.95 -2.56 11.86
C ILE A 33 -12.43 -2.75 11.53
N GLY A 34 -13.21 -3.22 12.50
CA GLY A 34 -14.65 -3.43 12.34
C GLY A 34 -14.93 -4.53 11.32
N GLU A 35 -15.87 -4.30 10.40
CA GLU A 35 -16.28 -5.31 9.43
C GLU A 35 -15.14 -5.78 8.51
N LEU A 36 -14.08 -4.99 8.33
CA LEU A 36 -12.96 -5.32 7.45
C LEU A 36 -11.76 -5.96 8.18
N ASP A 37 -11.87 -6.20 9.49
CA ASP A 37 -10.80 -6.83 10.28
C ASP A 37 -10.36 -8.17 9.67
N GLY A 38 -9.05 -8.38 9.58
CA GLY A 38 -8.44 -9.54 8.93
C GLY A 38 -8.68 -9.67 7.42
N ARG A 39 -9.27 -8.68 6.74
CA ARG A 39 -9.60 -8.73 5.30
C ARG A 39 -9.03 -7.59 4.47
N ALA A 40 -8.50 -6.56 5.13
CA ALA A 40 -8.00 -5.36 4.49
C ALA A 40 -6.85 -4.73 5.28
N PHE A 41 -6.10 -3.87 4.61
CA PHE A 41 -5.10 -2.99 5.23
C PHE A 41 -5.35 -1.53 4.86
N ARG A 42 -4.66 -0.60 5.51
CA ARG A 42 -4.81 0.85 5.32
C ARG A 42 -3.48 1.49 4.97
N ILE A 43 -3.51 2.34 3.94
CA ILE A 43 -2.41 3.22 3.56
C ILE A 43 -2.71 4.61 4.10
N ALA A 44 -1.86 5.12 4.98
CA ALA A 44 -1.99 6.46 5.52
C ALA A 44 -1.33 7.50 4.61
N HIS A 45 -2.07 8.56 4.29
CA HIS A 45 -1.59 9.71 3.51
C HIS A 45 -2.09 11.02 4.16
N MET A 46 -1.78 11.16 5.44
CA MET A 46 -2.17 12.31 6.25
C MET A 46 -0.98 12.88 7.04
N GLY A 47 -1.04 14.19 7.31
CA GLY A 47 0.01 14.89 8.05
C GLY A 47 1.16 15.32 7.13
N HIS A 48 2.39 15.27 7.63
CA HIS A 48 3.57 15.63 6.85
C HIS A 48 3.97 14.46 5.94
N VAL A 49 3.46 14.45 4.72
CA VAL A 49 3.71 13.44 3.69
C VAL A 49 3.93 14.12 2.34
N ASN A 50 4.69 13.49 1.45
CA ASN A 50 4.95 13.98 0.10
C ASN A 50 4.84 12.84 -0.92
N ALA A 51 4.83 13.18 -2.20
CA ALA A 51 4.72 12.20 -3.28
C ALA A 51 5.85 11.15 -3.26
N PRO A 52 7.13 11.50 -3.06
CA PRO A 52 8.21 10.50 -2.90
C PRO A 52 7.94 9.44 -1.82
N THR A 53 7.48 9.85 -0.63
CA THR A 53 7.16 8.90 0.45
C THR A 53 6.04 7.94 0.04
N ILE A 54 4.98 8.45 -0.59
CA ILE A 54 3.86 7.61 -1.07
C ILE A 54 4.34 6.65 -2.16
N LEU A 55 5.15 7.11 -3.11
CA LEU A 55 5.72 6.26 -4.15
C LEU A 55 6.58 5.13 -3.57
N GLY A 56 7.37 5.42 -2.53
CA GLY A 56 8.12 4.40 -1.78
C GLY A 56 7.22 3.37 -1.11
N ILE A 57 6.09 3.79 -0.53
CA ILE A 57 5.10 2.88 0.07
C ILE A 57 4.44 2.00 -1.00
N LEU A 58 4.00 2.58 -2.12
CA LEU A 58 3.38 1.84 -3.22
C LEU A 58 4.33 0.81 -3.84
N GLY A 59 5.58 1.21 -4.09
CA GLY A 59 6.62 0.29 -4.55
C GLY A 59 6.89 -0.84 -3.55
N THR A 60 6.91 -0.51 -2.25
CA THR A 60 7.06 -1.51 -1.19
C THR A 60 5.94 -2.52 -1.17
N ILE A 61 4.69 -2.06 -1.26
CA ILE A 61 3.52 -2.95 -1.31
C ILE A 61 3.62 -3.90 -2.50
N GLU A 62 4.00 -3.40 -3.69
CA GLU A 62 4.09 -4.20 -4.91
C GLU A 62 5.16 -5.31 -4.78
N PHE A 63 6.40 -4.99 -4.43
CA PHE A 63 7.43 -6.04 -4.29
C PHE A 63 7.20 -6.93 -3.07
N ALA A 64 6.58 -6.44 -2.00
CA ALA A 64 6.28 -7.24 -0.81
C ALA A 64 5.20 -8.29 -1.12
N MET A 65 4.15 -7.95 -1.88
CA MET A 65 3.17 -8.93 -2.34
C MET A 65 3.84 -10.04 -3.17
N GLN A 66 4.81 -9.70 -4.02
CA GLN A 66 5.61 -10.70 -4.73
C GLN A 66 6.43 -11.57 -3.76
N ALA A 67 7.08 -10.97 -2.76
CA ALA A 67 7.92 -11.69 -1.81
C ALA A 67 7.14 -12.68 -0.93
N VAL A 68 5.89 -12.35 -0.58
CA VAL A 68 5.03 -13.22 0.25
C VAL A 68 4.05 -14.08 -0.55
N GLY A 69 4.14 -14.07 -1.90
CA GLY A 69 3.33 -14.93 -2.76
C GLY A 69 1.86 -14.52 -2.90
N ILE A 70 1.51 -13.25 -2.64
CA ILE A 70 0.17 -12.72 -2.89
C ILE A 70 0.02 -12.43 -4.38
N SER A 71 -1.06 -12.94 -4.99
CA SER A 71 -1.36 -12.68 -6.40
C SER A 71 -1.78 -11.22 -6.62
N HIS A 72 -1.13 -10.51 -7.54
CA HIS A 72 -1.38 -9.10 -7.86
C HIS A 72 -0.99 -8.78 -9.31
N GLY A 73 -1.51 -7.67 -9.84
CA GLY A 73 -1.05 -7.08 -11.10
C GLY A 73 0.18 -6.19 -10.87
N LYS A 74 0.93 -5.91 -11.94
CA LYS A 74 2.10 -5.02 -11.91
C LYS A 74 1.74 -3.58 -12.31
N GLY A 75 2.58 -2.63 -11.91
CA GLY A 75 2.53 -1.24 -12.35
C GLY A 75 1.69 -0.32 -11.47
N GLY A 76 1.39 -0.71 -10.22
CA GLY A 76 0.65 0.14 -9.30
C GLY A 76 1.40 1.43 -8.98
N ALA A 77 2.71 1.32 -8.72
CA ALA A 77 3.56 2.50 -8.53
C ALA A 77 3.70 3.33 -9.82
N GLN A 78 3.78 2.67 -10.98
CA GLN A 78 3.88 3.36 -12.28
C GLN A 78 2.62 4.19 -12.57
N ALA A 79 1.43 3.65 -12.29
CA ALA A 79 0.17 4.39 -12.47
C ALA A 79 0.14 5.68 -11.62
N ALA A 80 0.69 5.65 -10.41
CA ALA A 80 0.82 6.86 -9.58
C ALA A 80 1.82 7.86 -10.16
N ILE A 81 2.96 7.38 -10.70
CA ILE A 81 3.96 8.22 -11.38
C ILE A 81 3.34 8.91 -12.59
N ASP A 82 2.64 8.16 -13.44
CA ASP A 82 2.01 8.69 -14.66
C ASP A 82 0.97 9.76 -14.32
N TRP A 83 0.14 9.51 -13.30
CA TRP A 83 -0.86 10.47 -12.84
C TRP A 83 -0.20 11.74 -12.29
N LEU A 84 0.84 11.62 -11.47
CA LEU A 84 1.56 12.77 -10.91
C LEU A 84 2.24 13.59 -12.01
N GLY A 85 2.87 12.93 -12.99
CA GLY A 85 3.52 13.60 -14.13
C GLY A 85 2.56 14.42 -15.00
N GLN A 86 1.28 14.04 -15.04
CA GLN A 86 0.23 14.78 -15.77
C GLN A 86 -0.46 15.85 -14.91
N SER A 87 -0.55 15.62 -13.60
CA SER A 87 -1.41 16.40 -12.71
C SER A 87 -0.67 17.45 -11.89
N VAL A 88 0.65 17.31 -11.71
CA VAL A 88 1.46 18.29 -10.98
C VAL A 88 2.03 19.30 -11.99
N PRO A 89 1.61 20.58 -11.94
CA PRO A 89 2.13 21.59 -12.83
C PRO A 89 3.62 21.87 -12.58
N ALA A 90 4.32 22.28 -13.64
CA ALA A 90 5.72 22.72 -13.58
C ALA A 90 5.87 24.09 -12.91
#